data_AF-A0AAN5CER9-F1
#
_entry.id   AF-A0AAN5CER9-F1
#
_cell.length_a   1.000
_cell.length_b   1.000
_cell.length_c   1.000
_cell.angle_alpha   90.00
_cell.angle_beta   90.00
_cell.angle_gamma   90.00
#
_symmetry.space_group_name_H-M   'P 1'
#
loop_
_entity.id
_entity.type
_entity.pdbx_description
1 polymer ?
#
loop_
_entity_poly.entity_id
_entity_poly.type
_entity_poly.pdbx_seq_one_letter_code
_entity_poly.pdbx_strand_id
1 'polypeptide(L)'
;FFDRVGEASKSMMSTLKVHMHLDASFGYRTLCFAMKELPHDRYAKWSADCKQANLKIDERQKTIDGCSEEIESNLDLVEATAIEDKLQEFVPETIQALMAADADGRQTRDGDQ
;
A
#
# COMPACT_ATOMS: atom_id res chain seq x y z
N PHE A 1 0.51 -4.34 -7.07
CA PHE A 1 0.53 -2.97 -7.61
C PHE A 1 1.68 -2.79 -8.60
N PHE A 2 2.94 -2.89 -8.18
CA PHE A 2 4.09 -2.65 -9.06
C PHE A 2 4.14 -3.57 -10.30
N ASP A 3 3.66 -4.80 -10.19
CA ASP A 3 3.60 -5.73 -11.34
C ASP A 3 2.63 -5.28 -12.44
N ARG A 4 1.78 -4.28 -12.14
CA ARG A 4 0.78 -3.71 -13.05
C ARG A 4 1.24 -2.41 -13.69
N VAL A 5 2.37 -1.87 -13.23
CA VAL A 5 2.98 -0.64 -13.76
C VAL A 5 3.75 -0.98 -15.04
N GLY A 6 3.56 -0.16 -16.08
CA GLY A 6 4.21 -0.34 -17.37
C GLY A 6 5.72 -0.08 -17.33
N GLU A 7 6.42 -0.64 -18.31
CA GLU A 7 7.87 -0.55 -18.48
C GLU A 7 8.40 0.90 -18.51
N ALA A 8 7.63 1.83 -19.08
CA ALA A 8 7.99 3.24 -19.18
C ALA A 8 8.24 3.91 -17.82
N SER A 9 7.61 3.40 -16.75
CA SER A 9 7.71 3.93 -15.40
C SER A 9 8.79 3.25 -14.54
N LYS A 10 9.60 2.34 -15.09
CA LYS A 10 10.60 1.57 -14.32
C LYS A 10 11.61 2.42 -13.55
N SER A 11 12.13 3.48 -14.19
CA SER A 11 13.12 4.36 -13.55
C SER A 11 12.50 5.10 -12.35
N MET A 12 11.31 5.68 -12.55
CA MET A 12 10.56 6.33 -11.47
C MET A 12 10.22 5.35 -10.34
N MET A 13 9.78 4.13 -10.69
CA MET A 13 9.47 3.09 -9.71
C MET A 13 10.68 2.73 -8.84
N SER A 14 11.88 2.68 -9.40
CA SER A 14 13.10 2.40 -8.64
C SER A 14 13.33 3.45 -7.55
N THR A 15 13.28 4.73 -7.91
CA THR A 15 13.44 5.84 -6.95
C THR A 15 12.31 5.85 -5.93
N LEU A 16 11.06 5.65 -6.36
CA LEU A 16 9.91 5.62 -5.47
C LEU A 16 10.01 4.51 -4.41
N LYS A 17 10.48 3.33 -4.79
CA LYS A 17 10.70 2.20 -3.85
C LYS A 17 11.71 2.54 -2.76
N VAL A 18 12.75 3.32 -3.08
CA VAL A 18 13.73 3.78 -2.07
C VAL A 18 13.05 4.70 -1.06
N HIS A 19 12.26 5.67 -1.52
CA HIS A 19 11.51 6.57 -0.64
C HIS A 19 10.50 5.80 0.23
N MET A 20 9.73 4.88 -0.36
CA MET A 20 8.78 4.07 0.40
C MET A 20 9.44 3.20 1.47
N HIS A 21 10.64 2.69 1.21
CA HIS A 21 11.39 1.93 2.22
C HIS A 21 11.82 2.83 3.38
N LEU A 22 12.23 4.05 3.08
CA LEU A 22 12.55 5.06 4.08
C LEU A 22 11.30 5.46 4.89
N ASP A 23 10.17 5.73 4.24
CA ASP A 23 8.90 6.07 4.91
C ASP A 23 8.43 4.94 5.84
N ALA A 24 8.56 3.69 5.39
CA ALA A 24 8.25 2.52 6.21
C ALA A 24 9.16 2.42 7.44
N SER A 25 10.43 2.84 7.35
CA SER A 25 11.35 2.87 8.49
C SER A 25 10.96 3.89 9.56
N PHE A 26 10.23 4.94 9.17
CA PHE A 26 9.62 5.91 10.10
C PHE A 26 8.26 5.46 10.63
N GLY A 27 7.73 4.33 10.17
CA GLY A 27 6.41 3.82 10.55
C GLY A 27 5.24 4.48 9.81
N TYR A 28 5.50 5.20 8.72
CA TYR A 28 4.44 5.81 7.91
C TYR A 28 3.75 4.76 7.03
N ARG A 29 2.44 4.94 6.82
CA ARG A 29 1.70 4.17 5.82
C ARG A 29 1.91 4.80 4.45
N THR A 30 2.17 3.99 3.43
CA THR A 30 2.36 4.47 2.06
C THR A 30 1.19 4.07 1.16
N LEU A 31 0.73 5.00 0.31
CA LEU A 31 -0.21 4.73 -0.78
C LEU A 31 0.48 5.06 -2.11
N CYS A 32 0.34 4.20 -3.11
CA CYS A 32 0.87 4.44 -4.45
C CYS A 32 -0.25 4.74 -5.44
N PHE A 33 0.01 5.66 -6.35
CA PHE A 33 -0.93 6.12 -7.36
C PHE A 33 -0.37 5.84 -8.75
N ALA A 34 -1.18 5.20 -9.59
CA ALA A 34 -0.90 4.99 -11.00
C ALA A 34 -2.19 5.19 -11.79
N MET A 35 -2.06 5.65 -13.02
CA MET A 35 -3.21 5.92 -13.90
C MET A 35 -2.97 5.37 -15.29
N LYS A 36 -4.03 5.32 -16.09
CA LYS A 36 -3.94 4.97 -17.49
C LYS A 36 -5.02 5.71 -18.25
N GLU A 37 -4.64 6.38 -19.31
CA GLU A 37 -5.60 6.97 -20.22
C GLU A 37 -6.22 5.88 -21.10
N LEU A 38 -7.55 5.85 -21.15
CA LEU A 38 -8.29 4.89 -21.97
C LEU A 38 -9.01 5.62 -23.10
N PRO A 39 -8.87 5.15 -24.36
CA PRO A 39 -9.72 5.59 -25.44
C PRO A 39 -11.20 5.42 -25.10
N HIS A 40 -12.03 6.38 -25.53
CA HIS A 40 -13.45 6.43 -25.16
C HIS A 40 -14.22 5.17 -25.58
N ASP A 41 -13.97 4.65 -26.77
CA ASP A 41 -14.55 3.43 -27.30
C ASP A 41 -14.20 2.21 -26.43
N ARG A 42 -12.93 2.08 -26.04
CA ARG A 42 -12.47 1.03 -25.13
C ARG A 42 -13.14 1.14 -23.77
N TYR A 43 -13.19 2.35 -23.19
CA TYR A 43 -13.85 2.59 -21.91
C TYR A 43 -15.34 2.26 -21.99
N ALA A 44 -16.04 2.68 -23.05
CA ALA A 44 -17.47 2.45 -23.21
C ALA A 44 -17.80 0.95 -23.26
N LYS A 45 -16.99 0.17 -24.00
CA LYS A 45 -17.10 -1.29 -24.05
C LYS A 45 -16.89 -1.92 -22.67
N TRP A 46 -15.75 -1.64 -22.05
CA TRP A 46 -15.40 -2.15 -20.72
C TRP A 46 -16.47 -1.81 -19.67
N SER A 47 -16.97 -0.58 -19.66
CA SER A 47 -18.02 -0.13 -18.73
C SER A 47 -19.32 -0.92 -18.90
N ALA A 48 -19.72 -1.22 -20.14
CA ALA A 48 -20.89 -2.04 -20.40
C ALA A 48 -20.69 -3.48 -19.91
N ASP A 49 -19.53 -4.07 -20.20
CA ASP A 49 -19.18 -5.44 -19.81
C ASP A 49 -19.14 -5.56 -18.27
N CYS A 50 -18.58 -4.57 -17.56
CA CYS A 50 -18.53 -4.58 -16.10
C CYS A 50 -19.88 -4.30 -15.45
N LYS A 51 -20.76 -3.52 -16.07
CA LYS A 51 -22.15 -3.41 -15.62
C LYS A 51 -22.85 -4.76 -15.71
N GLN A 52 -22.65 -5.51 -16.79
CA GLN A 52 -23.22 -6.86 -16.91
C GLN A 52 -22.63 -7.82 -15.88
N ALA A 53 -21.32 -7.76 -15.61
CA ALA A 53 -20.66 -8.55 -14.57
C ALA A 53 -21.29 -8.32 -13.20
N ASN A 54 -21.61 -7.06 -12.84
CA ASN A 54 -22.25 -6.72 -11.57
C ASN A 54 -23.67 -7.29 -11.41
N LEU A 55 -24.37 -7.55 -12.53
CA LEU A 55 -25.73 -8.10 -12.52
C LEU A 55 -25.77 -9.62 -12.47
N LYS A 56 -24.62 -10.31 -12.58
CA LYS A 56 -24.58 -11.78 -12.51
C LYS A 56 -24.96 -12.28 -11.11
N ILE A 57 -25.72 -13.36 -11.09
CA ILE A 57 -26.08 -14.10 -9.87
C ILE A 57 -24.94 -15.06 -9.51
N ASP A 58 -24.46 -15.82 -10.49
CA ASP A 58 -23.38 -16.79 -10.33
C ASP A 58 -22.03 -16.24 -10.81
N GLU A 59 -20.95 -16.66 -10.14
CA GLU A 59 -19.56 -16.24 -10.42
C GLU A 59 -19.35 -14.71 -10.47
N ARG A 60 -20.24 -13.92 -9.85
CA ARG A 60 -20.21 -12.45 -9.89
C ARG A 60 -18.83 -11.88 -9.56
N GLN A 61 -18.25 -12.30 -8.43
CA GLN A 61 -16.96 -11.78 -7.97
C GLN A 61 -15.86 -12.02 -9.00
N LYS A 62 -15.75 -13.25 -9.52
CA LYS A 62 -14.77 -13.61 -10.55
C LYS A 62 -14.93 -12.76 -11.82
N THR A 63 -16.16 -12.45 -12.22
CA THR A 63 -16.38 -11.58 -13.39
C THR A 63 -16.07 -10.12 -13.12
N ILE A 64 -16.29 -9.63 -11.91
CA ILE A 64 -15.87 -8.29 -11.48
C ILE A 64 -14.35 -8.20 -11.44
N ASP A 65 -13.68 -9.21 -10.90
CA ASP A 65 -12.21 -9.26 -10.81
C ASP A 65 -11.58 -9.24 -12.21
N GLY A 66 -12.13 -10.02 -13.15
CA GLY A 66 -11.66 -10.00 -14.55
C GLY A 66 -11.84 -8.63 -15.23
N CYS A 67 -12.91 -7.93 -14.88
CA CYS A 67 -13.17 -6.56 -15.32
C CYS A 67 -12.11 -5.58 -14.81
N SER A 68 -11.78 -5.64 -13.52
CA SER A 68 -10.71 -4.83 -12.95
C SER A 68 -9.38 -5.15 -13.62
N GLU A 69 -9.01 -6.42 -13.74
CA GLU A 69 -7.72 -6.83 -14.29
C GLU A 69 -7.49 -6.37 -15.75
N GLU A 70 -8.55 -6.28 -16.55
CA GLU A 70 -8.46 -5.84 -17.95
C GLU A 70 -7.87 -4.43 -18.11
N ILE A 71 -8.33 -3.49 -17.29
CA ILE A 71 -7.93 -2.07 -17.40
C ILE A 71 -6.73 -1.73 -16.51
N GLU A 72 -6.53 -2.52 -15.47
CA GLU A 72 -5.67 -2.20 -14.34
C GLU A 72 -4.29 -2.87 -14.57
N SER A 73 -3.80 -2.76 -15.81
CA SER A 73 -2.57 -3.35 -16.33
C SER A 73 -1.83 -2.33 -17.21
N ASN A 74 -0.49 -2.39 -17.23
CA ASN A 74 0.35 -1.41 -17.94
C ASN A 74 -0.03 0.04 -17.62
N LEU A 75 -0.06 0.35 -16.32
CA LEU A 75 -0.37 1.67 -15.77
C LEU A 75 0.87 2.57 -15.77
N ASP A 76 0.66 3.86 -15.89
CA ASP A 76 1.69 4.88 -15.70
C ASP A 76 1.77 5.26 -14.22
N LEU A 77 2.95 5.11 -13.63
CA LEU A 77 3.19 5.49 -12.24
C LEU A 77 3.14 7.00 -12.11
N VAL A 78 2.41 7.49 -11.12
CA VAL A 78 2.30 8.93 -10.84
C VAL A 78 3.14 9.29 -9.61
N GLU A 79 2.78 8.75 -8.45
CA GLU A 79 3.41 9.11 -7.18
C GLU A 79 3.12 8.11 -6.04
N ALA A 80 3.68 8.36 -4.86
CA ALA A 80 3.23 7.78 -3.61
C ALA A 80 3.16 8.84 -2.51
N THR A 81 2.27 8.63 -1.54
CA THR A 81 2.13 9.48 -0.36
C THR A 81 2.51 8.70 0.88
N ALA A 82 3.20 9.35 1.82
CA ALA A 82 3.44 8.83 3.17
C ALA A 82 2.48 9.51 4.16
N ILE A 83 1.78 8.71 4.95
CA ILE A 83 0.77 9.14 5.91
C ILE A 83 1.24 8.73 7.30
N GLU A 84 1.42 9.71 8.16
CA GLU A 84 1.74 9.51 9.56
C GLU A 84 0.46 9.29 10.38
N ASP A 85 0.37 8.13 11.03
CA ASP A 85 -0.61 7.90 12.09
C ASP A 85 -0.06 8.51 13.39
N LYS A 86 -0.49 9.74 13.70
CA LYS A 86 -0.01 10.44 14.90
C LYS A 86 -0.34 9.66 16.17
N LEU A 87 0.69 9.46 17.00
CA LEU A 87 0.54 8.91 18.33
C LEU A 87 0.00 9.97 19.30
N GLN A 88 -0.55 9.50 20.42
CA GLN A 88 -0.85 10.38 21.55
C GLN A 88 0.45 10.99 22.09
N GLU A 89 0.33 12.12 22.77
CA GLU A 89 1.46 12.76 23.44
C GLU A 89 2.14 11.80 24.43
N PHE A 90 3.46 11.88 24.54
CA PHE A 90 4.29 11.08 25.45
C PHE A 90 4.30 9.56 25.23
N VAL A 91 3.66 9.04 24.18
CA VAL A 91 3.66 7.59 23.89
C VAL A 91 5.08 7.05 23.67
N PRO A 92 5.95 7.67 22.85
CA PRO A 92 7.32 7.19 22.65
C PRO A 92 8.13 7.14 23.94
N GLU A 93 8.05 8.19 24.75
CA GLU A 93 8.77 8.34 26.02
C GLU A 93 8.29 7.32 27.05
N THR A 94 6.96 7.11 27.12
CA THR A 94 6.36 6.11 28.00
C THR A 94 6.82 4.70 27.64
N ILE A 95 6.84 4.35 26.35
CA ILE A 95 7.34 3.05 25.88
C ILE A 95 8.81 2.86 26.26
N GLN A 96 9.65 3.88 26.04
CA GLN A 96 11.07 3.82 26.40
C GLN A 96 11.29 3.63 27.90
N ALA A 97 10.54 4.36 28.74
CA ALA A 97 10.62 4.25 30.20
C ALA A 97 10.22 2.84 30.68
N LEU A 98 9.14 2.27 30.13
CA LEU A 98 8.69 0.92 30.45
C LEU A 98 9.73 -0.13 30.03
N MET A 99 10.35 0.01 28.85
CA MET A 99 11.40 -0.90 28.38
C MET A 99 12.66 -0.85 29.25
N ALA A 100 13.08 0.34 29.68
CA ALA A 100 14.23 0.51 30.55
C ALA A 100 13.99 -0.11 31.94
N ALA A 101 12.81 0.12 32.52
CA ALA A 101 12.42 -0.45 33.80
C ALA A 101 12.38 -1.99 33.78
N ASP A 102 11.87 -2.58 32.69
CA ASP A 102 11.87 -4.03 32.53
C ASP A 102 13.28 -4.62 32.38
N ALA A 103 14.16 -3.95 31.64
CA ALA A 103 15.56 -4.37 31.49
C ALA A 103 16.32 -4.35 32.83
N ASP A 104 16.17 -3.27 33.62
CA ASP A 104 16.75 -3.14 34.96
C ASP A 104 16.18 -4.18 35.94
N GLY A 105 14.87 -4.45 35.84
CA GLY A 105 14.18 -5.49 36.61
C GLY A 105 14.60 -6.93 36.30
N ARG A 106 15.28 -7.18 35.17
CA ARG A 106 15.90 -8.48 34.85
C ARG A 106 17.33 -8.57 35.38
N GLN A 107 18.12 -7.51 35.22
CA GLN A 107 19.48 -7.44 35.78
C GLN A 107 19.51 -7.58 37.31
N THR A 108 18.51 -7.03 38.01
CA THR A 108 18.37 -7.17 39.45
C THR A 108 17.97 -8.57 39.91
N ARG A 109 17.34 -9.39 39.05
CA ARG A 109 16.99 -10.79 39.38
C ARG A 109 18.10 -11.79 39.07
N ASP A 110 18.91 -11.52 38.05
CA ASP A 110 20.05 -12.38 37.66
C ASP A 110 21.31 -12.12 38.51
N GLY A 111 21.34 -11.02 39.29
CA GLY A 111 22.46 -10.66 40.18
C GLY A 111 22.35 -11.13 41.64
N ASP A 112 21.21 -11.72 42.02
CA ASP A 112 20.91 -12.21 43.39
C ASP A 112 21.00 -13.76 43.51
N GLN A 113 21.69 -14.43 42.57
CA GLN A 113 22.02 -15.87 42.63
C GLN A 113 23.52 -16.12 42.81
#